data_AF-A0A4R5EIM0-F1
#
_entry.id   AF-A0A4R5EIM0-F1
#
_cell.length_a   1.000
_cell.length_b   1.000
_cell.length_c   1.000
_cell.angle_alpha   90.00
_cell.angle_beta   90.00
_cell.angle_gamma   90.00
#
_symmetry.space_group_name_H-M   'P 1'
#
loop_
_entity.id
_entity.type
_entity.pdbx_description
1 polymer ?
#
loop_
_entity_poly.entity_id
_entity_poly.type
_entity_poly.pdbx_seq_one_letter_code
_entity_poly.pdbx_strand_id
1 'polypeptide(L)'
;MKKRRRRSTAQETALPVRHHARIAAARRGDVRVSASIGPGGEVIALWTAAADVRALTSSMTGPGGVAFPDPRAARPVTARVTVHSPAPTGVTTLHDFPLAYPAVQPLPDGRVLAVGARARRHPDGPDRNAIIYSADGAALAAETLGDGIGHVFTTGTGHVWVGYFDEGVYGNLGWDGTDGREPVGACGLARFSPDLKADWRFPSNDNPWGVIDDCYALNVDAETAWTCYYSGFPIVRVHDGALTGWHGDGTVTSALITDGSRIALYSAGRNRLTAGQLTGARMRSTGRYRVVLPNGRDLPGDALAIGRGPDLHILTSGNWYRLNLHDVP
;
A
#
# COMPACT_ATOMS: atom_id res chain seq x y z
N MET A 1 -33.28 -17.07 37.87
CA MET A 1 -32.28 -17.68 36.97
C MET A 1 -32.34 -17.04 35.58
N LYS A 2 -31.47 -16.06 35.29
CA LYS A 2 -31.34 -15.49 33.93
C LYS A 2 -30.37 -16.35 33.12
N LYS A 3 -30.86 -17.08 32.13
CA LYS A 3 -30.03 -17.80 31.15
C LYS A 3 -29.18 -16.79 30.37
N ARG A 4 -27.89 -16.69 30.70
CA ARG A 4 -26.87 -16.09 29.83
C ARG A 4 -26.86 -16.90 28.53
N ARG A 5 -27.42 -16.34 27.45
CA ARG A 5 -27.16 -16.81 26.08
C ARG A 5 -25.66 -16.63 25.83
N ARG A 6 -24.90 -17.71 25.93
CA ARG A 6 -23.58 -17.80 25.29
C ARG A 6 -23.82 -17.55 23.79
N ARG A 7 -23.42 -16.39 23.28
CA ARG A 7 -23.20 -16.23 21.85
C ARG A 7 -22.11 -17.25 21.49
N SER A 8 -22.48 -18.31 20.80
CA SER A 8 -21.52 -19.17 20.13
C SER A 8 -20.87 -18.28 19.07
N THR A 9 -19.63 -17.86 19.27
CA THR A 9 -18.77 -17.41 18.17
C THR A 9 -18.63 -18.61 17.26
N ALA A 10 -19.44 -18.66 16.20
CA ALA A 10 -19.19 -19.60 15.12
C ALA A 10 -17.74 -19.40 14.69
N GLN A 11 -16.95 -20.48 14.77
CA GLN A 11 -15.55 -20.44 14.41
C GLN A 11 -15.49 -20.08 12.92
N GLU A 12 -14.87 -18.95 12.58
CA GLU A 12 -14.75 -18.51 11.18
C GLU A 12 -14.05 -19.61 10.38
N THR A 13 -14.61 -19.94 9.22
CA THR A 13 -14.05 -20.98 8.34
C THR A 13 -12.65 -20.58 7.91
N ALA A 14 -11.70 -21.52 8.04
CA ALA A 14 -10.34 -21.29 7.61
C ALA A 14 -10.27 -21.26 6.08
N LEU A 15 -9.61 -20.24 5.53
CA LEU A 15 -9.45 -20.03 4.10
C LEU A 15 -7.95 -20.03 3.78
N PRO A 16 -7.41 -21.16 3.30
CA PRO A 16 -5.99 -21.28 3.04
C PRO A 16 -5.58 -20.49 1.80
N VAL A 17 -4.52 -19.69 1.92
CA VAL A 17 -3.83 -19.12 0.74
C VAL A 17 -3.06 -20.23 0.01
N ARG A 18 -2.84 -20.06 -1.28
CA ARG A 18 -2.03 -20.99 -2.09
C ARG A 18 -0.60 -20.48 -2.16
N HIS A 19 0.38 -21.36 -1.97
CA HIS A 19 1.78 -21.01 -2.26
C HIS A 19 1.91 -20.73 -3.76
N HIS A 20 2.47 -19.58 -4.10
CA HIS A 20 2.63 -19.16 -5.49
C HIS A 20 4.09 -19.23 -5.93
N ALA A 21 5.01 -18.65 -5.15
CA ALA A 21 6.42 -18.65 -5.47
C ALA A 21 7.30 -18.36 -4.23
N ARG A 22 8.61 -18.50 -4.41
CA ARG A 22 9.60 -17.98 -3.45
C ARG A 22 10.02 -16.58 -3.86
N ILE A 23 10.20 -15.72 -2.86
CA ILE A 23 10.81 -14.41 -3.04
C ILE A 23 12.26 -14.52 -2.57
N ALA A 24 13.20 -14.18 -3.43
CA ALA A 24 14.62 -14.30 -3.14
C ALA A 24 15.37 -13.00 -3.47
N ALA A 25 16.37 -12.71 -2.64
CA ALA A 25 17.34 -11.67 -2.92
C ALA A 25 18.22 -12.08 -4.11
N ALA A 26 18.65 -11.10 -4.91
CA ALA A 26 19.63 -11.32 -5.96
C ALA A 26 21.04 -11.63 -5.42
N ARG A 27 21.36 -11.12 -4.24
CA ARG A 27 22.68 -11.26 -3.61
C ARG A 27 22.54 -11.91 -2.23
N ARG A 28 23.43 -12.86 -1.92
CA ARG A 28 23.52 -13.49 -0.60
C ARG A 28 23.89 -12.44 0.46
N GLY A 29 23.18 -12.46 1.59
CA GLY A 29 23.38 -11.52 2.69
C GLY A 29 22.55 -10.24 2.61
N ASP A 30 21.83 -10.05 1.50
CA ASP A 30 20.83 -8.99 1.41
C ASP A 30 19.55 -9.37 2.17
N VAL A 31 18.94 -8.36 2.78
CA VAL A 31 17.70 -8.44 3.55
C VAL A 31 16.65 -7.59 2.85
N ARG A 32 15.40 -8.09 2.83
CA ARG A 32 14.28 -7.37 2.24
C ARG A 32 13.92 -6.18 3.11
N VAL A 33 13.86 -5.00 2.51
CA VAL A 33 13.48 -3.74 3.15
C VAL A 33 11.99 -3.50 2.95
N SER A 34 11.52 -3.68 1.72
CA SER A 34 10.11 -3.53 1.35
C SER A 34 9.77 -4.40 0.16
N ALA A 35 8.47 -4.62 -0.06
CA ALA A 35 7.95 -5.30 -1.23
C ALA A 35 6.56 -4.79 -1.57
N SER A 36 6.18 -4.93 -2.84
CA SER A 36 4.86 -4.58 -3.33
C SER A 36 4.44 -5.48 -4.49
N ILE A 37 3.23 -5.24 -5.01
CA ILE A 37 2.66 -5.90 -6.18
C ILE A 37 2.46 -4.89 -7.32
N GLY A 38 3.07 -5.19 -8.46
CA GLY A 38 2.95 -4.41 -9.69
C GLY A 38 1.62 -4.61 -10.42
N PRO A 39 1.39 -3.89 -11.53
CA PRO A 39 0.14 -3.94 -12.28
C PRO A 39 -0.15 -5.27 -12.96
N GLY A 40 0.86 -6.08 -13.26
CA GLY A 40 0.68 -7.44 -13.79
C GLY A 40 0.53 -8.52 -12.71
N GLY A 41 0.51 -8.15 -11.43
CA GLY A 41 0.46 -9.09 -10.31
C GLY A 41 1.84 -9.66 -9.92
N GLU A 42 2.93 -9.14 -10.49
CA GLU A 42 4.32 -9.47 -10.15
C GLU A 42 4.71 -8.90 -8.78
N VAL A 43 5.59 -9.61 -8.06
CA VAL A 43 6.20 -9.07 -6.83
C VAL A 43 7.41 -8.23 -7.20
N ILE A 44 7.45 -6.99 -6.73
CA ILE A 44 8.65 -6.16 -6.70
C ILE A 44 9.16 -6.08 -5.27
N ALA A 45 10.47 -6.21 -5.04
CA ALA A 45 11.06 -6.15 -3.71
C ALA A 45 12.37 -5.37 -3.70
N LEU A 46 12.54 -4.51 -2.70
CA LEU A 46 13.77 -3.78 -2.43
C LEU A 46 14.58 -4.51 -1.37
N TRP A 47 15.88 -4.65 -1.64
CA TRP A 47 16.84 -5.33 -0.81
C TRP A 47 18.06 -4.46 -0.56
N THR A 48 18.72 -4.65 0.57
CA THR A 48 20.04 -4.06 0.84
C THR A 48 20.85 -5.01 1.72
N ALA A 49 22.15 -4.77 1.87
CA ALA A 49 22.97 -5.57 2.78
C ALA A 49 22.45 -5.47 4.22
N ALA A 50 22.53 -6.54 5.00
CA ALA A 50 22.03 -6.54 6.39
C ALA A 50 22.57 -5.38 7.25
N ALA A 51 23.81 -4.94 7.02
CA ALA A 51 24.44 -3.82 7.71
C ALA A 51 23.85 -2.44 7.34
N ASP A 52 23.17 -2.34 6.21
CA ASP A 52 22.60 -1.09 5.67
C ASP A 52 21.11 -0.92 5.99
N VAL A 53 20.42 -1.98 6.45
CA VAL A 53 18.97 -1.94 6.75
C VAL A 53 18.63 -0.80 7.72
N ARG A 54 19.43 -0.61 8.78
CA ARG A 54 19.19 0.45 9.77
C ARG A 54 19.25 1.85 9.19
N ALA A 55 20.01 2.06 8.10
CA ALA A 55 20.05 3.37 7.44
C ALA A 55 18.74 3.67 6.70
N LEU A 56 18.02 2.64 6.23
CA LEU A 56 16.74 2.76 5.54
C LEU A 56 15.52 2.73 6.46
N THR A 57 15.71 2.38 7.73
CA THR A 57 14.65 2.29 8.74
C THR A 57 14.97 3.17 9.95
N SER A 58 15.61 4.32 9.72
CA SER A 58 15.99 5.25 10.78
C SER A 58 14.81 6.12 11.20
N SER A 59 14.74 6.46 12.48
CA SER A 59 13.66 7.28 13.04
C SER A 59 14.23 8.41 13.88
N MET A 60 13.59 9.57 13.83
CA MET A 60 13.86 10.69 14.72
C MET A 60 12.93 10.68 15.94
N THR A 61 13.46 11.03 17.11
CA THR A 61 12.65 11.22 18.32
C THR A 61 12.15 12.66 18.39
N GLY A 62 10.84 12.85 18.34
CA GLY A 62 10.18 14.13 18.51
C GLY A 62 9.97 14.53 19.98
N PRO A 63 9.38 15.72 20.21
CA PRO A 63 8.99 16.16 21.53
C PRO A 63 8.12 15.11 22.25
N GLY A 64 8.37 14.88 23.54
CA GLY A 64 7.64 13.87 24.32
C GLY A 64 8.09 12.42 24.11
N GLY A 65 9.17 12.18 23.34
CA GLY A 65 9.75 10.84 23.17
C GLY A 65 9.11 9.97 22.09
N VAL A 66 8.21 10.55 21.27
CA VAL A 66 7.56 9.85 20.16
C VAL A 66 8.56 9.68 19.00
N ALA A 67 8.70 8.47 18.47
CA ALA A 67 9.57 8.20 17.32
C ALA A 67 8.80 8.37 16.01
N PHE A 68 9.36 9.15 15.09
CA PHE A 68 8.84 9.36 13.73
C PHE A 68 9.83 8.80 12.70
N PRO A 69 9.35 8.08 11.68
CA PRO A 69 10.18 7.68 10.54
C PRO A 69 10.91 8.87 9.91
N ASP A 70 12.21 8.74 9.62
CA ASP A 70 12.93 9.79 8.92
C ASP A 70 12.46 9.89 7.45
N PRO A 71 12.46 11.09 6.83
CA PRO A 71 12.22 11.26 5.39
C PRO A 71 13.34 10.72 4.49
N ARG A 72 14.57 10.66 5.02
CA ARG A 72 15.77 10.29 4.29
C ARG A 72 16.50 9.17 5.01
N ALA A 73 17.22 8.36 4.23
CA ALA A 73 18.13 7.39 4.79
C ALA A 73 19.22 8.10 5.61
N ALA A 74 19.61 7.53 6.75
CA ALA A 74 20.65 8.09 7.62
C ALA A 74 22.01 8.28 6.91
N ARG A 75 22.23 7.51 5.84
CA ARG A 75 23.28 7.67 4.84
C ARG A 75 22.85 6.98 3.54
N PRO A 76 23.41 7.37 2.38
CA PRO A 76 23.20 6.63 1.13
C PRO A 76 23.62 5.16 1.27
N VAL A 77 22.89 4.27 0.60
CA VAL A 77 23.19 2.83 0.57
C VAL A 77 23.09 2.29 -0.84
N THR A 78 23.69 1.13 -1.09
CA THR A 78 23.36 0.36 -2.30
C THR A 78 22.11 -0.47 -2.03
N ALA A 79 21.09 -0.28 -2.85
CA ALA A 79 19.90 -1.12 -2.84
C ALA A 79 19.79 -1.95 -4.13
N ARG A 80 19.03 -3.04 -4.08
CA ARG A 80 18.74 -3.90 -5.22
C ARG A 80 17.25 -4.13 -5.31
N VAL A 81 16.69 -3.97 -6.49
CA VAL A 81 15.28 -4.20 -6.76
C VAL A 81 15.16 -5.48 -7.56
N THR A 82 14.36 -6.42 -7.09
CA THR A 82 14.04 -7.65 -7.83
C THR A 82 12.58 -7.65 -8.25
N VAL A 83 12.29 -8.13 -9.45
CA VAL A 83 10.92 -8.40 -9.93
C VAL A 83 10.73 -9.91 -10.08
N HIS A 84 9.58 -10.44 -9.65
CA HIS A 84 9.25 -11.87 -9.69
C HIS A 84 7.89 -12.11 -10.35
N SER A 85 7.88 -12.92 -11.42
CA SER A 85 6.69 -13.46 -12.06
C SER A 85 6.80 -14.97 -12.16
N PRO A 86 6.16 -15.67 -11.22
CA PRO A 86 6.77 -16.62 -10.26
C PRO A 86 8.31 -16.68 -10.09
N ALA A 87 9.09 -16.65 -11.17
CA ALA A 87 10.55 -16.66 -11.13
C ALA A 87 11.11 -15.22 -11.14
N PRO A 88 12.34 -14.98 -10.65
CA PRO A 88 12.99 -13.68 -10.80
C PRO A 88 13.16 -13.33 -12.28
N THR A 89 12.65 -12.17 -12.70
CA THR A 89 12.70 -11.70 -14.08
C THR A 89 13.75 -10.61 -14.30
N GLY A 90 14.19 -9.92 -13.24
CA GLY A 90 15.17 -8.85 -13.35
C GLY A 90 15.71 -8.41 -12.00
N VAL A 91 16.89 -7.79 -12.04
CA VAL A 91 17.55 -7.17 -10.90
C VAL A 91 18.10 -5.82 -11.32
N THR A 92 17.67 -4.75 -10.65
CA THR A 92 18.19 -3.39 -10.84
C THR A 92 18.96 -2.96 -9.60
N THR A 93 20.20 -2.51 -9.76
CA THR A 93 21.00 -1.99 -8.64
C THR A 93 20.86 -0.49 -8.56
N LEU A 94 20.45 0.03 -7.40
CA LEU A 94 20.32 1.45 -7.13
C LEU A 94 21.49 1.88 -6.26
N HIS A 95 22.39 2.68 -6.83
CA HIS A 95 23.52 3.27 -6.10
C HIS A 95 23.07 4.53 -5.36
N ASP A 96 23.72 4.82 -4.24
CA ASP A 96 23.47 6.01 -3.41
C ASP A 96 21.99 6.26 -3.08
N PHE A 97 21.25 5.17 -2.81
CA PHE A 97 19.81 5.21 -2.57
C PHE A 97 19.49 6.05 -1.31
N PRO A 98 18.67 7.12 -1.42
CA PRO A 98 18.60 8.14 -0.37
C PRO A 98 17.32 8.10 0.50
N LEU A 99 16.37 7.21 0.21
CA LEU A 99 15.04 7.23 0.84
C LEU A 99 14.97 6.32 2.06
N ALA A 100 14.32 6.76 3.14
CA ALA A 100 13.97 5.91 4.27
C ALA A 100 12.52 5.41 4.14
N TYR A 101 12.26 4.24 4.71
CA TYR A 101 11.01 3.47 4.59
C TYR A 101 10.44 3.46 3.16
N PRO A 102 11.24 3.04 2.16
CA PRO A 102 10.84 3.14 0.77
C PRO A 102 9.79 2.10 0.40
N ALA A 103 8.73 2.51 -0.27
CA ALA A 103 7.93 1.65 -1.14
C ALA A 103 8.57 1.59 -2.53
N VAL A 104 8.40 0.46 -3.24
CA VAL A 104 8.83 0.31 -4.64
C VAL A 104 7.69 -0.20 -5.50
N GLN A 105 7.63 0.30 -6.74
CA GLN A 105 6.66 -0.10 -7.76
C GLN A 105 7.34 -0.19 -9.14
N PRO A 106 6.98 -1.16 -9.98
CA PRO A 106 7.48 -1.20 -11.35
C PRO A 106 6.78 -0.12 -12.17
N LEU A 107 7.49 0.42 -13.14
CA LEU A 107 7.00 1.32 -14.17
C LEU A 107 7.26 0.71 -15.56
N PRO A 108 6.63 1.23 -16.63
CA PRO A 108 6.91 0.81 -17.99
C PRO A 108 8.41 0.83 -18.32
N ASP A 109 8.82 -0.03 -19.25
CA ASP A 109 10.19 -0.14 -19.76
C ASP A 109 11.23 -0.61 -18.71
N GLY A 110 10.77 -1.36 -17.71
CA GLY A 110 11.62 -1.88 -16.64
C GLY A 110 12.09 -0.82 -15.64
N ARG A 111 11.52 0.39 -15.71
CA ARG A 111 11.79 1.45 -14.74
C ARG A 111 11.26 1.08 -13.37
N VAL A 112 11.83 1.70 -12.34
CA VAL A 112 11.42 1.51 -10.95
C VAL A 112 11.06 2.85 -10.34
N LEU A 113 9.88 2.94 -9.74
CA LEU A 113 9.53 4.01 -8.84
C LEU A 113 9.90 3.61 -7.41
N ALA A 114 10.68 4.44 -6.72
CA ALA A 114 10.87 4.34 -5.27
C ALA A 114 10.29 5.56 -4.58
N VAL A 115 9.52 5.35 -3.51
CA VAL A 115 8.82 6.41 -2.78
C VAL A 115 9.07 6.28 -1.28
N GLY A 116 9.63 7.31 -0.64
CA GLY A 116 9.72 7.39 0.82
C GLY A 116 8.37 7.75 1.41
N ALA A 117 7.97 7.07 2.49
CA ALA A 117 6.68 7.30 3.15
C ALA A 117 6.54 8.72 3.74
N ARG A 118 7.67 9.36 4.04
CA ARG A 118 7.75 10.67 4.67
C ARG A 118 8.43 11.70 3.75
N ALA A 119 8.02 12.95 3.86
CA ALA A 119 8.64 14.08 3.17
C ALA A 119 8.61 15.31 4.08
N ARG A 120 9.77 15.89 4.40
CA ARG A 120 9.78 17.14 5.16
C ARG A 120 9.57 18.32 4.23
N ARG A 121 8.86 19.32 4.73
CA ARG A 121 8.74 20.60 4.07
C ARG A 121 9.69 21.61 4.68
N HIS A 122 10.61 22.14 3.87
CA HIS A 122 11.56 23.16 4.26
C HIS A 122 11.15 24.52 3.68
N PRO A 123 11.69 25.64 4.21
CA PRO A 123 11.49 26.96 3.62
C PRO A 123 11.88 27.04 2.13
N ASP A 124 12.93 26.31 1.73
CA ASP A 124 13.44 26.30 0.35
C ASP A 124 12.70 25.30 -0.56
N GLY A 125 11.75 24.54 -0.01
CA GLY A 125 10.94 23.56 -0.73
C GLY A 125 10.82 22.21 -0.02
N PRO A 126 9.88 21.37 -0.46
CA PRO A 126 9.69 20.05 0.10
C PRO A 126 10.74 19.03 -0.36
N ASP A 127 10.91 18.00 0.45
CA ASP A 127 11.64 16.80 0.08
C ASP A 127 11.07 16.16 -1.19
N ARG A 128 11.97 15.83 -2.11
CA ARG A 128 11.66 14.98 -3.26
C ARG A 128 11.73 13.52 -2.84
N ASN A 129 10.62 12.99 -2.35
CA ASN A 129 10.50 11.64 -1.81
C ASN A 129 10.13 10.58 -2.84
N ALA A 130 9.92 10.92 -4.12
CA ALA A 130 9.70 9.97 -5.20
C ALA A 130 10.78 10.06 -6.26
N ILE A 131 11.41 8.94 -6.59
CA ILE A 131 12.50 8.85 -7.55
C ILE A 131 12.18 7.77 -8.58
N ILE A 132 12.23 8.13 -9.86
CA ILE A 132 12.16 7.19 -10.97
C ILE A 132 13.58 6.79 -11.35
N TYR A 133 13.84 5.49 -11.38
CA TYR A 133 15.08 4.90 -11.84
C TYR A 133 14.88 4.22 -13.19
N SER A 134 15.90 4.27 -14.05
CA SER A 134 15.98 3.45 -15.27
C SER A 134 16.07 1.96 -14.94
N ALA A 135 15.88 1.10 -15.95
CA ALA A 135 16.11 -0.34 -15.81
C ALA A 135 17.53 -0.68 -15.34
N ASP A 136 18.51 0.17 -15.69
CA ASP A 136 19.91 0.04 -15.29
C ASP A 136 20.23 0.69 -13.93
N GLY A 137 19.24 1.33 -13.29
CA GLY A 137 19.36 1.91 -11.95
C GLY A 137 19.84 3.36 -11.88
N ALA A 138 19.89 4.07 -13.02
CA ALA A 138 20.18 5.51 -13.03
C ALA A 138 18.94 6.31 -12.61
N ALA A 139 19.08 7.30 -11.73
CA ALA A 139 17.99 8.20 -11.36
C ALA A 139 17.64 9.10 -12.55
N LEU A 140 16.38 9.07 -12.99
CA LEU A 140 15.86 9.82 -14.13
C LEU A 140 15.10 11.08 -13.71
N ALA A 141 14.31 10.99 -12.65
CA ALA A 141 13.51 12.09 -12.13
C ALA A 141 13.34 11.97 -10.62
N ALA A 142 13.22 13.11 -9.94
CA ALA A 142 12.90 13.17 -8.52
C ALA A 142 11.88 14.28 -8.26
N GLU A 143 10.75 13.91 -7.66
CA GLU A 143 9.58 14.76 -7.45
C GLU A 143 9.02 14.57 -6.03
N THR A 144 8.10 15.45 -5.64
CA THR A 144 7.42 15.39 -4.33
C THR A 144 6.04 14.76 -4.48
N LEU A 145 5.82 13.62 -3.82
CA LEU A 145 4.48 13.03 -3.69
C LEU A 145 3.81 13.38 -2.35
N GLY A 146 4.49 14.08 -1.44
CA GLY A 146 3.92 14.52 -0.16
C GLY A 146 4.35 13.68 1.04
N ASP A 147 4.01 14.16 2.24
CA ASP A 147 4.22 13.43 3.50
C ASP A 147 3.08 12.44 3.75
N GLY A 148 3.32 11.50 4.68
CA GLY A 148 2.27 10.64 5.22
C GLY A 148 1.67 9.67 4.20
N ILE A 149 2.51 9.08 3.35
CA ILE A 149 2.08 8.11 2.34
C ILE A 149 1.89 6.73 2.98
N GLY A 150 0.68 6.19 2.88
CA GLY A 150 0.33 4.84 3.35
C GLY A 150 0.34 3.78 2.24
N HIS A 151 -0.02 4.16 1.01
CA HIS A 151 -0.12 3.25 -0.13
C HIS A 151 0.41 3.90 -1.41
N VAL A 152 1.11 3.11 -2.24
CA VAL A 152 1.57 3.52 -3.58
C VAL A 152 1.35 2.37 -4.53
N PHE A 153 0.63 2.59 -5.63
CA PHE A 153 0.46 1.62 -6.71
C PHE A 153 0.62 2.27 -8.08
N THR A 154 1.45 1.67 -8.94
CA THR A 154 1.54 2.07 -10.35
C THR A 154 0.52 1.33 -11.20
N THR A 155 0.15 1.91 -12.33
CA THR A 155 -0.69 1.30 -13.36
C THR A 155 0.16 0.83 -14.54
N GLY A 156 -0.43 0.06 -15.47
CA GLY A 156 0.27 -0.40 -16.67
C GLY A 156 0.71 0.73 -17.60
N THR A 157 0.02 1.88 -17.54
CA THR A 157 0.39 3.09 -18.29
C THR A 157 1.40 3.99 -17.57
N GLY A 158 1.81 3.63 -16.35
CA GLY A 158 2.78 4.38 -15.56
C GLY A 158 2.18 5.49 -14.68
N HIS A 159 0.85 5.61 -14.59
CA HIS A 159 0.23 6.46 -13.58
C HIS A 159 0.48 5.90 -12.18
N VAL A 160 0.45 6.77 -11.18
CA VAL A 160 0.71 6.41 -9.78
C VAL A 160 -0.46 6.83 -8.92
N TRP A 161 -1.09 5.87 -8.25
CA TRP A 161 -2.07 6.11 -7.21
C TRP A 161 -1.38 6.15 -5.84
N VAL A 162 -1.66 7.21 -5.07
CA VAL A 162 -1.07 7.43 -3.75
C VAL A 162 -2.18 7.68 -2.74
N GLY A 163 -2.25 6.82 -1.72
CA GLY A 163 -3.13 6.98 -0.56
C GLY A 163 -2.35 7.48 0.64
N TYR A 164 -2.91 8.47 1.35
CA TYR A 164 -2.27 9.12 2.49
C TYR A 164 -2.93 8.70 3.80
N PHE A 165 -2.15 8.57 4.87
CA PHE A 165 -2.66 8.45 6.24
C PHE A 165 -2.82 9.85 6.86
N ASP A 166 -3.37 9.92 8.07
CA ASP A 166 -3.80 11.15 8.73
C ASP A 166 -2.73 12.26 8.76
N GLU A 167 -1.46 11.95 9.06
CA GLU A 167 -0.38 12.95 9.05
C GLU A 167 -0.13 13.56 7.65
N GLY A 168 -0.38 12.81 6.58
CA GLY A 168 -0.26 13.30 5.20
C GLY A 168 -1.47 14.13 4.76
N VAL A 169 -2.64 13.86 5.34
CA VAL A 169 -3.89 14.58 5.11
C VAL A 169 -3.92 15.90 5.87
N TYR A 170 -3.64 15.85 7.17
CA TYR A 170 -3.72 17.00 8.06
C TYR A 170 -2.41 17.79 8.14
N GLY A 171 -1.30 17.21 7.69
CA GLY A 171 0.02 17.83 7.70
C GLY A 171 0.83 17.50 8.95
N ASN A 172 2.06 17.05 8.72
CA ASN A 172 3.13 16.94 9.71
C ASN A 172 4.45 17.39 9.06
N LEU A 173 5.59 17.39 9.76
CA LEU A 173 6.92 17.70 9.19
C LEU A 173 7.01 19.00 8.36
N GLY A 174 6.29 20.04 8.78
CA GLY A 174 6.26 21.36 8.11
C GLY A 174 5.16 21.51 7.05
N TRP A 175 4.25 20.55 6.93
CA TRP A 175 3.06 20.60 6.08
C TRP A 175 1.82 21.16 6.79
N ASP A 176 1.97 21.91 7.87
CA ASP A 176 0.86 22.40 8.73
C ASP A 176 0.04 23.55 8.13
N GLY A 177 0.29 23.93 6.86
CA GLY A 177 -0.43 24.99 6.17
C GLY A 177 -0.09 26.41 6.62
N THR A 178 0.89 26.59 7.51
CA THR A 178 1.26 27.91 8.04
C THR A 178 1.79 28.89 6.98
N ASP A 179 2.25 28.40 5.83
CA ASP A 179 2.68 29.21 4.70
C ASP A 179 1.61 29.36 3.60
N GLY A 180 0.36 29.00 3.91
CA GLY A 180 -0.78 29.11 3.00
C GLY A 180 -0.88 28.02 1.95
N ARG A 181 -0.12 26.92 2.07
CA ARG A 181 -0.18 25.78 1.14
C ARG A 181 -0.64 24.53 1.87
N GLU A 182 -1.67 23.89 1.34
CA GLU A 182 -2.16 22.62 1.85
C GLU A 182 -1.14 21.48 1.63
N PRO A 183 -1.14 20.46 2.50
CA PRO A 183 -0.45 19.20 2.25
C PRO A 183 -0.75 18.67 0.85
N VAL A 184 0.25 18.10 0.17
CA VAL A 184 0.00 17.39 -1.11
C VAL A 184 -1.05 16.29 -0.92
N GLY A 185 -1.01 15.62 0.23
CA GLY A 185 -1.94 14.57 0.64
C GLY A 185 -3.26 15.03 1.24
N ALA A 186 -3.58 16.33 1.26
CA ALA A 186 -4.81 16.85 1.87
C ALA A 186 -6.11 16.26 1.30
N CYS A 187 -6.08 15.72 0.08
CA CYS A 187 -7.19 14.99 -0.53
C CYS A 187 -7.30 13.52 -0.09
N GLY A 188 -6.33 12.98 0.64
CA GLY A 188 -6.26 11.59 1.12
C GLY A 188 -6.06 10.50 0.04
N LEU A 189 -6.44 10.76 -1.20
CA LEU A 189 -6.10 9.94 -2.38
C LEU A 189 -5.83 10.85 -3.59
N ALA A 190 -4.72 10.59 -4.28
CA ALA A 190 -4.35 11.30 -5.51
C ALA A 190 -3.83 10.34 -6.59
N ARG A 191 -3.99 10.74 -7.85
CA ARG A 191 -3.32 10.12 -8.99
C ARG A 191 -2.31 11.09 -9.58
N PHE A 192 -1.14 10.56 -9.92
CA PHE A 192 -0.08 11.26 -10.59
C PHE A 192 0.15 10.66 -11.97
N SER A 193 0.47 11.54 -12.91
CA SER A 193 0.89 11.17 -14.26
C SER A 193 2.22 10.41 -14.24
N PRO A 194 2.64 9.79 -15.36
CA PRO A 194 3.95 9.17 -15.49
C PRO A 194 5.15 10.09 -15.18
N ASP A 195 4.95 11.42 -15.28
CA ASP A 195 5.95 12.44 -14.94
C ASP A 195 5.84 12.91 -13.47
N LEU A 196 5.09 12.17 -12.64
CA LEU A 196 4.83 12.43 -11.23
C LEU A 196 4.17 13.80 -10.96
N LYS A 197 3.31 14.26 -11.87
CA LYS A 197 2.48 15.46 -11.66
C LYS A 197 1.06 15.03 -11.32
N ALA A 198 0.48 15.61 -10.26
CA ALA A 198 -0.88 15.28 -9.86
C ALA A 198 -1.87 15.66 -10.97
N ASP A 199 -2.64 14.68 -11.45
CA ASP A 199 -3.65 14.86 -12.51
C ASP A 199 -5.07 14.51 -12.05
N TRP A 200 -5.21 13.94 -10.87
CA TRP A 200 -6.49 13.71 -10.21
C TRP A 200 -6.33 13.77 -8.69
N ARG A 201 -7.34 14.31 -8.01
CA ARG A 201 -7.42 14.39 -6.54
C ARG A 201 -8.81 13.98 -6.11
N PHE A 202 -8.91 13.27 -4.99
CA PHE A 202 -10.20 12.98 -4.40
C PHE A 202 -10.93 14.29 -4.10
N PRO A 203 -12.23 14.41 -4.48
CA PRO A 203 -12.96 15.66 -4.30
C PRO A 203 -13.07 16.01 -2.83
N SER A 204 -12.98 17.30 -2.53
CA SER A 204 -13.25 17.82 -1.18
C SER A 204 -14.74 17.66 -0.82
N ASN A 205 -15.18 18.27 0.28
CA ASN A 205 -16.48 18.08 0.95
C ASN A 205 -17.75 18.16 0.07
N ASP A 206 -17.66 18.59 -1.19
CA ASP A 206 -18.75 18.56 -2.16
C ASP A 206 -18.88 17.19 -2.86
N ASN A 207 -18.94 16.12 -2.06
CA ASN A 207 -19.18 14.76 -2.55
C ASN A 207 -19.93 13.92 -1.50
N PRO A 208 -20.75 12.94 -1.91
CA PRO A 208 -21.59 12.16 -0.98
C PRO A 208 -20.80 11.19 -0.08
N TRP A 209 -19.49 11.07 -0.27
CA TRP A 209 -18.63 10.12 0.43
C TRP A 209 -17.66 10.79 1.43
N GLY A 210 -17.81 12.10 1.66
CA GLY A 210 -17.05 12.84 2.66
C GLY A 210 -15.58 13.00 2.30
N VAL A 211 -14.72 13.12 3.31
CA VAL A 211 -13.26 13.22 3.15
C VAL A 211 -12.57 11.91 3.48
N ILE A 212 -11.36 11.74 2.94
CA ILE A 212 -10.44 10.68 3.32
C ILE A 212 -9.52 11.24 4.39
N ASP A 213 -9.79 10.90 5.65
CA ASP A 213 -8.92 11.26 6.77
C ASP A 213 -7.70 10.33 6.86
N ASP A 214 -7.88 9.06 6.46
CA ASP A 214 -6.84 8.05 6.43
C ASP A 214 -7.21 6.96 5.40
N CYS A 215 -6.35 6.76 4.40
CA CYS A 215 -6.48 5.73 3.39
C CYS A 215 -6.07 4.36 3.94
N TYR A 216 -7.01 3.67 4.58
CA TYR A 216 -6.78 2.39 5.25
C TYR A 216 -6.42 1.24 4.29
N ALA A 217 -7.02 1.20 3.10
CA ALA A 217 -6.72 0.22 2.08
C ALA A 217 -6.84 0.81 0.68
N LEU A 218 -5.89 0.49 -0.20
CA LEU A 218 -5.91 0.83 -1.61
C LEU A 218 -5.74 -0.45 -2.45
N ASN A 219 -6.45 -0.52 -3.57
CA ASN A 219 -6.24 -1.49 -4.63
C ASN A 219 -6.34 -0.75 -5.97
N VAL A 220 -5.51 -1.15 -6.94
CA VAL A 220 -5.57 -0.65 -8.30
C VAL A 220 -5.72 -1.83 -9.25
N ASP A 221 -6.85 -1.85 -9.96
CA ASP A 221 -7.15 -2.83 -11.02
C ASP A 221 -7.11 -2.14 -12.38
N ALA A 222 -6.13 -2.52 -13.21
CA ALA A 222 -5.70 -1.74 -14.38
C ALA A 222 -5.44 -0.26 -14.03
N GLU A 223 -6.35 0.65 -14.38
CA GLU A 223 -6.29 2.09 -14.10
C GLU A 223 -7.26 2.52 -12.98
N THR A 224 -8.13 1.61 -12.53
CA THR A 224 -9.22 1.88 -11.59
C THR A 224 -8.73 1.74 -10.15
N ALA A 225 -8.80 2.81 -9.38
CA ALA A 225 -8.51 2.76 -7.95
C ALA A 225 -9.75 2.39 -7.14
N TRP A 226 -9.52 1.62 -6.09
CA TRP A 226 -10.51 1.28 -5.08
C TRP A 226 -9.92 1.58 -3.71
N THR A 227 -10.62 2.31 -2.87
CA THR A 227 -10.15 2.60 -1.51
C THR A 227 -11.24 2.37 -0.48
N CYS A 228 -10.82 1.98 0.72
CA CYS A 228 -11.63 1.97 1.92
C CYS A 228 -10.90 2.79 2.99
N TYR A 229 -11.59 3.76 3.60
CA TYR A 229 -10.95 4.82 4.37
C TYR A 229 -11.72 5.23 5.63
N TYR A 230 -11.05 5.95 6.52
CA TYR A 230 -11.68 6.57 7.68
C TYR A 230 -12.30 7.94 7.30
N SER A 231 -13.48 8.33 7.80
CA SER A 231 -14.31 7.63 8.81
C SER A 231 -15.48 6.83 8.21
N GLY A 232 -15.96 5.83 8.96
CA GLY A 232 -17.12 5.02 8.56
C GLY A 232 -16.85 3.89 7.57
N PHE A 233 -15.61 3.76 7.07
CA PHE A 233 -15.18 2.68 6.18
C PHE A 233 -16.03 2.54 4.91
N PRO A 234 -16.36 3.62 4.18
CA PRO A 234 -16.96 3.50 2.86
C PRO A 234 -15.97 2.83 1.91
N ILE A 235 -16.50 2.17 0.89
CA ILE A 235 -15.73 1.67 -0.24
C ILE A 235 -16.03 2.60 -1.40
N VAL A 236 -14.99 3.13 -2.04
CA VAL A 236 -15.14 3.94 -3.25
C VAL A 236 -14.29 3.38 -4.38
N ARG A 237 -14.77 3.60 -5.59
CA ARG A 237 -14.12 3.31 -6.86
C ARG A 237 -13.92 4.60 -7.62
N VAL A 238 -12.73 4.78 -8.15
CA VAL A 238 -12.40 5.85 -9.10
C VAL A 238 -12.08 5.19 -10.44
N HIS A 239 -12.99 5.35 -11.39
CA HIS A 239 -12.87 4.81 -12.75
C HIS A 239 -12.99 5.97 -13.74
N ASP A 240 -11.98 6.19 -14.56
CA ASP A 240 -11.90 7.32 -15.50
C ASP A 240 -12.17 8.68 -14.83
N GLY A 241 -11.67 8.84 -13.61
CA GLY A 241 -11.86 10.02 -12.77
C GLY A 241 -13.23 10.14 -12.10
N ALA A 242 -14.20 9.29 -12.46
CA ALA A 242 -15.53 9.27 -11.88
C ALA A 242 -15.56 8.48 -10.57
N LEU A 243 -16.14 9.11 -9.54
CA LEU A 243 -16.29 8.55 -8.20
C LEU A 243 -17.61 7.77 -8.08
N THR A 244 -17.53 6.49 -7.72
CA THR A 244 -18.68 5.66 -7.30
C THR A 244 -18.40 5.14 -5.90
N GLY A 245 -19.40 5.03 -5.02
CA GLY A 245 -19.17 4.53 -3.67
C GLY A 245 -20.30 3.71 -3.08
N TRP A 246 -19.97 3.06 -1.97
CA TRP A 246 -20.83 2.19 -1.19
C TRP A 246 -20.51 2.34 0.29
N HIS A 247 -21.53 2.40 1.14
CA HIS A 247 -21.30 2.26 2.57
C HIS A 247 -20.76 0.84 2.87
N GLY A 248 -19.66 0.77 3.62
CA GLY A 248 -19.12 -0.51 4.10
C GLY A 248 -19.93 -1.10 5.25
N ASP A 249 -19.46 -2.22 5.79
CA ASP A 249 -20.06 -2.88 6.95
C ASP A 249 -19.45 -2.42 8.29
N GLY A 250 -18.65 -1.34 8.27
CA GLY A 250 -17.91 -0.80 9.41
C GLY A 250 -16.66 -1.60 9.78
N THR A 251 -16.22 -2.56 8.95
CA THR A 251 -15.01 -3.33 9.20
C THR A 251 -13.76 -2.51 8.86
N VAL A 252 -12.91 -2.31 9.87
CA VAL A 252 -11.53 -1.86 9.67
C VAL A 252 -10.78 -2.84 8.76
N THR A 253 -10.25 -2.34 7.66
CA THR A 253 -9.54 -3.11 6.64
C THR A 253 -8.16 -2.53 6.39
N SER A 254 -7.19 -3.37 6.04
CA SER A 254 -5.82 -2.98 5.68
C SER A 254 -5.47 -3.35 4.23
N ALA A 255 -6.32 -4.12 3.55
CA ALA A 255 -6.22 -4.44 2.13
C ALA A 255 -7.61 -4.82 1.60
N LEU A 256 -7.90 -4.53 0.33
CA LEU A 256 -9.16 -4.92 -0.30
C LEU A 256 -8.89 -5.55 -1.67
N ILE A 257 -9.72 -6.50 -2.08
CA ILE A 257 -9.67 -7.15 -3.40
C ILE A 257 -11.03 -7.10 -4.06
N THR A 258 -11.06 -7.00 -5.38
CA THR A 258 -12.30 -6.72 -6.11
C THR A 258 -12.29 -7.38 -7.49
N ASP A 259 -13.49 -7.78 -7.92
CA ASP A 259 -13.83 -8.15 -9.29
C ASP A 259 -15.21 -7.57 -9.58
N GLY A 260 -15.24 -6.36 -10.14
CA GLY A 260 -16.46 -5.61 -10.39
C GLY A 260 -17.26 -5.33 -9.11
N SER A 261 -18.42 -5.97 -8.97
CA SER A 261 -19.28 -5.81 -7.79
C SER A 261 -18.97 -6.80 -6.66
N ARG A 262 -18.14 -7.82 -6.92
CA ARG A 262 -17.67 -8.75 -5.89
C ARG A 262 -16.46 -8.13 -5.20
N ILE A 263 -16.44 -8.15 -3.87
CA ILE A 263 -15.36 -7.55 -3.09
C ILE A 263 -15.00 -8.41 -1.89
N ALA A 264 -13.77 -8.32 -1.40
CA ALA A 264 -13.42 -8.77 -0.07
C ALA A 264 -12.49 -7.80 0.64
N LEU A 265 -12.74 -7.60 1.94
CA LEU A 265 -11.98 -6.72 2.82
C LEU A 265 -11.12 -7.57 3.76
N TYR A 266 -9.81 -7.36 3.75
CA TYR A 266 -8.86 -8.04 4.61
C TYR A 266 -8.46 -7.16 5.80
N SER A 267 -8.35 -7.75 6.98
CA SER A 267 -7.94 -7.10 8.23
C SER A 267 -6.74 -7.85 8.82
N ALA A 268 -5.54 -7.28 8.67
CA ALA A 268 -4.29 -7.91 9.08
C ALA A 268 -4.26 -8.24 10.58
N GLY A 269 -4.69 -7.32 11.45
CA GLY A 269 -4.71 -7.53 12.89
C GLY A 269 -5.61 -8.67 13.37
N ARG A 270 -6.46 -9.23 12.50
CA ARG A 270 -7.35 -10.36 12.79
C ARG A 270 -7.13 -11.55 11.86
N ASN A 271 -6.21 -11.45 10.90
CA ASN A 271 -6.07 -12.39 9.78
C ASN A 271 -7.44 -12.75 9.16
N ARG A 272 -8.31 -11.75 8.98
CA ARG A 272 -9.72 -11.97 8.63
C ARG A 272 -10.05 -11.35 7.28
N LEU A 273 -10.75 -12.12 6.45
CA LEU A 273 -11.33 -11.69 5.19
C LEU A 273 -12.86 -11.63 5.32
N THR A 274 -13.46 -10.49 5.03
CA THR A 274 -14.90 -10.33 4.88
C THR A 274 -15.24 -10.26 3.39
N ALA A 275 -15.87 -11.29 2.84
CA ALA A 275 -16.38 -11.28 1.47
C ALA A 275 -17.72 -10.57 1.39
N GLY A 276 -18.02 -9.96 0.23
CA GLY A 276 -19.28 -9.31 -0.01
C GLY A 276 -19.58 -8.97 -1.47
N GLN A 277 -20.76 -8.40 -1.65
CA GLN A 277 -21.31 -7.93 -2.91
C GLN A 277 -21.73 -6.47 -2.78
N LEU A 278 -21.34 -5.64 -3.73
CA LEU A 278 -21.72 -4.24 -3.84
C LEU A 278 -23.09 -4.16 -4.52
N THR A 279 -24.12 -3.77 -3.75
CA THR A 279 -25.50 -3.71 -4.24
C THR A 279 -26.18 -2.42 -3.80
N GLY A 280 -26.77 -1.68 -4.76
CA GLY A 280 -27.25 -0.32 -4.50
C GLY A 280 -26.12 0.55 -3.96
N ALA A 281 -26.35 1.20 -2.81
CA ALA A 281 -25.37 2.08 -2.15
C ALA A 281 -24.59 1.41 -1.00
N ARG A 282 -24.57 0.07 -0.89
CA ARG A 282 -23.93 -0.63 0.25
C ARG A 282 -23.17 -1.90 -0.16
N MET A 283 -22.16 -2.24 0.63
CA MET A 283 -21.59 -3.59 0.65
C MET A 283 -22.48 -4.51 1.49
N ARG A 284 -22.85 -5.67 0.95
CA ARG A 284 -23.51 -6.76 1.68
C ARG A 284 -22.50 -7.87 1.92
N SER A 285 -22.18 -8.13 3.19
CA SER A 285 -21.30 -9.26 3.54
C SER A 285 -21.98 -10.59 3.18
N THR A 286 -21.24 -11.46 2.51
CA THR A 286 -21.65 -12.81 2.14
C THR A 286 -20.98 -13.87 3.02
N GLY A 287 -19.80 -13.57 3.57
CA GLY A 287 -19.07 -14.48 4.45
C GLY A 287 -17.91 -13.82 5.18
N ARG A 288 -17.44 -14.48 6.24
CA ARG A 288 -16.23 -14.11 6.98
C ARG A 288 -15.36 -15.33 7.17
N TYR A 289 -14.07 -15.14 6.90
CA TYR A 289 -13.09 -16.22 6.82
C TYR A 289 -11.81 -15.84 7.54
N ARG A 290 -11.19 -16.82 8.18
CA ARG A 290 -9.84 -16.66 8.74
C ARG A 290 -8.82 -17.09 7.68
N VAL A 291 -8.01 -16.15 7.21
CA VAL A 291 -6.95 -16.42 6.24
C VAL A 291 -5.80 -17.14 6.94
N VAL A 292 -5.41 -18.28 6.39
CA VAL A 292 -4.36 -19.14 6.96
C VAL A 292 -3.36 -19.57 5.89
N LEU A 293 -2.17 -20.01 6.31
CA LEU A 293 -1.19 -20.66 5.44
C LEU A 293 -1.75 -21.97 4.85
N PRO A 294 -1.16 -22.53 3.78
CA PRO A 294 -1.62 -23.78 3.17
C PRO A 294 -1.74 -24.97 4.14
N ASN A 295 -0.92 -24.97 5.20
CA ASN A 295 -0.93 -25.99 6.25
C ASN A 295 -1.90 -25.70 7.41
N GLY A 296 -2.78 -24.70 7.27
CA GLY A 296 -3.78 -24.31 8.26
C GLY A 296 -3.28 -23.45 9.43
N ARG A 297 -1.97 -23.14 9.48
CA ARG A 297 -1.41 -22.25 10.52
C ARG A 297 -1.76 -20.79 10.25
N ASP A 298 -1.78 -19.98 11.30
CA ASP A 298 -1.95 -18.53 11.16
C ASP A 298 -0.80 -17.91 10.34
N LEU A 299 -1.10 -16.77 9.72
CA LEU A 299 -0.09 -15.96 9.06
C LEU A 299 0.92 -15.42 10.09
N PRO A 300 2.22 -15.37 9.77
CA PRO A 300 3.21 -14.69 10.60
C PRO A 300 2.82 -13.23 10.86
N GLY A 301 3.19 -12.69 12.03
CA GLY A 301 2.84 -11.32 12.41
C GLY A 301 3.48 -10.23 11.54
N ASP A 302 4.54 -10.58 10.80
CA ASP A 302 5.24 -9.73 9.84
C ASP A 302 4.81 -9.97 8.38
N ALA A 303 3.77 -10.78 8.16
CA ALA A 303 3.25 -11.04 6.81
C ALA A 303 2.60 -9.78 6.24
N LEU A 304 3.03 -9.41 5.03
CA LEU A 304 2.47 -8.27 4.31
C LEU A 304 1.33 -8.74 3.41
N ALA A 305 0.15 -8.16 3.58
CA ALA A 305 -1.03 -8.44 2.77
C ALA A 305 -1.32 -7.27 1.83
N ILE A 306 -1.41 -7.55 0.52
CA ILE A 306 -1.59 -6.54 -0.52
C ILE A 306 -2.71 -6.98 -1.46
N GLY A 307 -3.69 -6.11 -1.68
CA GLY A 307 -4.73 -6.34 -2.69
C GLY A 307 -4.32 -5.79 -4.04
N ARG A 308 -4.46 -6.59 -5.10
CA ARG A 308 -4.24 -6.16 -6.50
C ARG A 308 -5.29 -6.81 -7.39
N GLY A 309 -6.20 -6.03 -7.94
CA GLY A 309 -7.38 -6.54 -8.65
C GLY A 309 -8.12 -7.58 -7.80
N PRO A 310 -8.39 -8.78 -8.33
CA PRO A 310 -9.09 -9.85 -7.62
C PRO A 310 -8.19 -10.64 -6.66
N ASP A 311 -6.89 -10.35 -6.57
CA ASP A 311 -5.94 -11.17 -5.83
C ASP A 311 -5.49 -10.52 -4.52
N LEU A 312 -5.55 -11.31 -3.44
CA LEU A 312 -4.89 -11.00 -2.18
C LEU A 312 -3.54 -11.69 -2.17
N HIS A 313 -2.47 -10.89 -2.17
CA HIS A 313 -1.10 -11.36 -2.09
C HIS A 313 -0.65 -11.32 -0.63
N ILE A 314 -0.14 -12.44 -0.13
CA ILE A 314 0.48 -12.52 1.19
C ILE A 314 1.97 -12.79 1.02
N LEU A 315 2.81 -11.86 1.47
CA LEU A 315 4.26 -11.93 1.38
C LEU A 315 4.84 -12.18 2.78
N THR A 316 5.52 -13.30 2.95
CA THR A 316 6.36 -13.57 4.15
C THR A 316 7.83 -13.38 3.79
N SER A 317 8.75 -13.62 4.74
CA SER A 317 10.19 -13.38 4.57
C SER A 317 10.80 -13.95 3.28
N GLY A 318 10.34 -15.11 2.82
CA GLY A 318 10.85 -15.77 1.60
C GLY A 318 9.79 -16.41 0.72
N ASN A 319 8.51 -16.21 1.00
CA ASN A 319 7.43 -16.84 0.26
C ASN A 319 6.37 -15.82 -0.16
N TRP A 320 5.79 -16.08 -1.32
CA TRP A 320 4.66 -15.39 -1.89
C TRP A 320 3.50 -16.36 -1.98
N TYR A 321 2.39 -16.00 -1.33
CA TYR A 321 1.13 -16.71 -1.42
C TYR A 321 0.06 -15.84 -2.08
N ARG A 322 -0.95 -16.47 -2.67
CA ARG A 322 -2.10 -15.80 -3.28
C ARG A 322 -3.41 -16.43 -2.85
N LEU A 323 -4.42 -15.60 -2.72
CA LEU A 323 -5.82 -16.00 -2.63
C LEU A 323 -6.59 -15.15 -3.64
N ASN A 324 -7.18 -15.80 -4.64
CA ASN A 324 -7.99 -15.12 -5.63
C ASN A 324 -9.44 -14.99 -5.13
N LEU A 325 -10.10 -13.87 -5.42
CA LEU A 325 -11.48 -13.61 -5.00
C LEU A 325 -12.47 -14.66 -5.51
N HIS A 326 -12.21 -15.28 -6.67
CA HIS A 326 -13.04 -16.35 -7.21
C HIS A 326 -12.96 -17.65 -6.41
N ASP A 327 -11.87 -17.88 -5.68
CA ASP A 327 -11.69 -19.03 -4.79
C ASP A 327 -12.37 -18.82 -3.42
N VAL A 328 -12.85 -17.61 -3.13
CA VAL A 328 -13.59 -17.32 -1.89
C VAL A 328 -15.02 -17.87 -2.03
N PRO A 329 -15.58 -18.55 -1.01
CA PRO A 329 -16.96 -19.05 -1.09
C PRO A 329 -18.03 -17.94 -1.05
#